data_AF-A0A974C2Q4-F1
#
_entry.id   AF-A0A974C2Q4-F1
#
_cell.length_a   1.000
_cell.length_b   1.000
_cell.length_c   1.000
_cell.angle_alpha   90.00
_cell.angle_beta   90.00
_cell.angle_gamma   90.00
#
_symmetry.space_group_name_H-M   'P 1'
#
loop_
_entity.id
_entity.type
_entity.pdbx_description
1 polymer ?
#
loop_
_entity_poly.entity_id
_entity_poly.type
_entity_poly.pdbx_seq_one_letter_code
_entity_poly.pdbx_strand_id
1 'polypeptide(L)'
;MDVARKPRNISRSYQDDLSSSSNLERRRNFHLSIHHLSQDYLNLLKIALVLNTMGCIQSLSCKPKVLRESIAVLDLKASIDSTPTTIDESSNVVLRYRTPHFRATAQILAPPIALKETWRIGWIQACNHMEFYNNYGDLGKSSWELPDLESGEITAISDSDGVNYPWYGNTTETCTITGPIKRESKFTISMNDNFYPSVTWAVPVNDGNVPMLTGIHRDQSFTTWLVAINTATNDIIILHTIKWRMRLEIEVNPNMPLGQRAKLKEPFGQEQPQVLTKNEPIPPSALVKPNANDAQVLMWRPKSRQGEVVIPPRDGKGKK
;
A
#
# COMPACT_ATOMS: atom_id res chain seq x y z
N MET A 1 51.98 13.75 -14.16
CA MET A 1 52.63 14.70 -13.23
C MET A 1 51.48 15.26 -12.40
N ASP A 2 51.22 14.94 -11.14
CA ASP A 2 51.90 14.28 -10.01
C ASP A 2 50.83 13.44 -9.25
N VAL A 3 50.99 12.18 -8.81
CA VAL A 3 51.89 11.51 -7.84
C VAL A 3 51.66 11.89 -6.36
N ALA A 4 50.92 11.02 -5.63
CA ALA A 4 51.19 10.49 -4.26
C ALA A 4 49.96 9.63 -3.82
N ARG A 5 49.92 8.29 -3.82
CA ARG A 5 50.54 7.21 -3.00
C ARG A 5 50.28 7.23 -1.46
N LYS A 6 49.22 6.50 -1.04
CA LYS A 6 49.12 5.32 -0.11
C LYS A 6 49.76 5.38 1.32
N PRO A 7 49.22 4.66 2.33
CA PRO A 7 49.22 3.18 2.32
C PRO A 7 47.99 2.43 2.88
N ARG A 8 47.93 1.15 2.51
CA ARG A 8 47.12 0.06 3.07
C ARG A 8 47.84 -0.53 4.29
N ASN A 9 47.09 -1.19 5.19
CA ASN A 9 47.61 -2.32 5.95
C ASN A 9 46.61 -3.47 6.00
N ILE A 10 47.16 -4.68 6.08
CA ILE A 10 46.59 -5.99 5.80
C ILE A 10 46.66 -6.86 7.08
N SER A 11 45.58 -7.64 7.32
CA SER A 11 45.44 -8.95 8.00
C SER A 11 46.16 -9.27 9.33
N ARG A 12 45.46 -9.96 10.25
CA ARG A 12 45.69 -11.39 10.54
C ARG A 12 44.63 -12.01 11.47
N SER A 13 44.38 -13.29 11.20
CA SER A 13 43.54 -14.30 11.86
C SER A 13 44.23 -15.00 13.04
N TYR A 14 43.45 -15.76 13.84
CA TYR A 14 43.68 -17.10 14.46
C TYR A 14 42.79 -17.24 15.73
N GLN A 15 41.76 -18.12 15.76
CA GLN A 15 41.72 -19.56 16.16
C GLN A 15 41.88 -19.77 17.69
N ASP A 16 40.84 -20.29 18.38
CA ASP A 16 40.66 -21.71 18.82
C ASP A 16 41.30 -21.92 20.21
N ASP A 17 40.87 -22.74 21.16
CA ASP A 17 39.71 -23.60 21.43
C ASP A 17 39.91 -24.18 22.87
N LEU A 18 38.90 -24.86 23.42
CA LEU A 18 39.00 -26.00 24.38
C LEU A 18 39.56 -25.77 25.80
N SER A 19 38.75 -25.85 26.87
CA SER A 19 38.21 -27.04 27.57
C SER A 19 39.21 -27.81 28.45
N SER A 20 38.84 -28.11 29.70
CA SER A 20 38.91 -29.45 30.35
C SER A 20 38.55 -29.30 31.84
N SER A 21 37.50 -30.00 32.30
CA SER A 21 37.55 -31.22 33.14
C SER A 21 37.79 -30.91 34.63
N SER A 22 37.15 -31.53 35.61
CA SER A 22 36.79 -32.94 35.74
C SER A 22 35.98 -33.18 37.04
N ASN A 23 35.13 -34.23 37.03
CA ASN A 23 35.01 -35.34 38.02
C ASN A 23 34.97 -35.06 39.54
N LEU A 24 34.34 -35.85 40.41
CA LEU A 24 33.30 -36.88 40.41
C LEU A 24 33.10 -37.21 41.93
N GLU A 25 31.87 -37.46 42.35
CA GLU A 25 31.42 -38.33 43.47
C GLU A 25 32.26 -38.56 44.76
N ARG A 26 31.61 -38.43 45.94
CA ARG A 26 31.39 -39.57 46.87
C ARG A 26 30.32 -39.32 47.95
N ARG A 27 29.46 -40.32 48.18
CA ARG A 27 28.37 -40.42 49.18
C ARG A 27 28.86 -40.81 50.59
N ARG A 28 28.19 -40.33 51.66
CA ARG A 28 27.26 -41.10 52.55
C ARG A 28 27.01 -40.46 53.95
N ASN A 29 25.71 -40.43 54.28
CA ASN A 29 25.02 -40.74 55.56
C ASN A 29 24.88 -39.73 56.73
N PHE A 30 23.65 -39.20 56.80
CA PHE A 30 22.67 -39.16 57.91
C PHE A 30 23.12 -38.87 59.36
N HIS A 31 22.66 -37.72 59.88
CA HIS A 31 22.07 -37.63 61.22
C HIS A 31 20.91 -36.61 61.20
N LEU A 32 19.70 -37.08 61.54
CA LEU A 32 18.51 -36.25 61.71
C LEU A 32 18.66 -35.41 62.99
N SER A 33 18.33 -34.12 62.92
CA SER A 33 18.06 -33.28 64.08
C SER A 33 16.71 -32.58 63.89
N ILE A 34 15.77 -32.95 64.76
CA ILE A 34 14.37 -32.58 64.78
C ILE A 34 14.27 -31.27 65.57
N HIS A 35 14.51 -30.11 64.97
CA HIS A 35 14.18 -28.81 65.60
C HIS A 35 13.92 -27.63 64.64
N HIS A 36 13.87 -27.84 63.32
CA HIS A 36 13.68 -26.74 62.35
C HIS A 36 12.29 -26.62 61.71
N LEU A 37 11.35 -27.53 62.00
CA LEU A 37 10.03 -27.56 61.34
C LEU A 37 8.99 -26.53 61.85
N SER A 38 9.32 -25.74 62.87
CA SER A 38 8.38 -24.77 63.48
C SER A 38 8.49 -23.34 62.94
N GLN A 39 9.58 -22.98 62.24
CA GLN A 39 9.82 -21.60 61.80
C GLN A 39 9.27 -21.34 60.38
N ASP A 40 9.21 -22.37 59.54
CA ASP A 40 8.84 -22.24 58.12
C ASP A 40 7.32 -22.14 57.90
N TYR A 41 6.51 -22.75 58.77
CA TYR A 41 5.05 -22.63 58.73
C TYR A 41 4.54 -21.23 59.11
N LEU A 42 5.26 -20.53 60.00
CA LEU A 42 4.91 -19.17 60.40
C LEU A 42 5.28 -18.13 59.33
N ASN A 43 6.31 -18.41 58.52
CA ASN A 43 6.70 -17.58 57.38
C ASN A 43 5.79 -17.81 56.16
N LEU A 44 5.32 -19.04 55.93
CA LEU A 44 4.33 -19.34 54.87
C LEU A 44 2.97 -18.69 55.14
N LEU A 45 2.51 -18.65 56.40
CA LEU A 45 1.27 -17.94 56.75
C LEU A 45 1.40 -16.42 56.62
N LYS A 46 2.57 -15.85 56.88
CA LYS A 46 2.83 -14.41 56.65
C LYS A 46 2.88 -14.06 55.16
N ILE A 47 3.43 -14.93 54.30
CA ILE A 47 3.40 -14.74 52.84
C ILE A 47 1.96 -14.85 52.31
N ALA A 48 1.15 -15.79 52.81
CA ALA A 48 -0.24 -15.94 52.42
C ALA A 48 -1.16 -14.78 52.90
N LEU A 49 -0.81 -14.12 54.01
CA LEU A 49 -1.55 -12.96 54.52
C LEU A 49 -1.19 -11.66 53.79
N VAL A 50 0.07 -11.49 53.34
CA VAL A 50 0.48 -10.35 52.51
C VAL A 50 -0.05 -10.45 51.08
N LEU A 51 -0.31 -11.67 50.57
CA LEU A 51 -0.87 -11.90 49.24
C LEU A 51 -2.41 -11.74 49.14
N ASN A 52 -3.12 -11.51 50.25
CA ASN A 52 -4.59 -11.42 50.26
C ASN A 52 -5.17 -10.05 50.62
N THR A 53 -4.36 -8.99 50.69
CA THR A 53 -4.87 -7.65 51.02
C THR A 53 -4.27 -6.56 50.13
N MET A 54 -4.48 -6.66 48.82
CA MET A 54 -4.55 -5.55 47.84
C MET A 54 -5.25 -6.13 46.60
N GLY A 55 -6.49 -5.83 46.24
CA GLY A 55 -7.15 -4.53 46.36
C GLY A 55 -6.78 -3.66 45.15
N CYS A 56 -7.45 -3.93 44.01
CA CYS A 56 -7.74 -3.00 42.92
C CYS A 56 -6.60 -2.43 42.03
N ILE A 57 -6.86 -2.57 40.73
CA ILE A 57 -6.46 -1.65 39.64
C ILE A 57 -4.95 -1.60 39.37
N GLN A 58 -4.46 -2.59 38.63
CA GLN A 58 -3.41 -2.34 37.66
C GLN A 58 -3.91 -2.78 36.29
N SER A 59 -3.99 -1.79 35.43
CA SER A 59 -4.47 -1.87 34.06
C SER A 59 -3.76 -2.99 33.31
N LEU A 60 -4.55 -3.96 32.87
CA LEU A 60 -4.17 -4.82 31.76
C LEU A 60 -4.04 -3.94 30.51
N SER A 61 -2.84 -3.39 30.33
CA SER A 61 -2.31 -2.87 29.07
C SER A 61 -2.07 -4.04 28.09
N CYS A 62 -3.12 -4.84 27.84
CA CYS A 62 -3.12 -5.99 26.93
C CYS A 62 -4.28 -5.92 25.91
N LYS A 63 -4.98 -4.79 25.81
CA LYS A 63 -6.18 -4.64 24.99
C LYS A 63 -5.99 -4.50 23.46
N PRO A 64 -4.86 -4.07 22.87
CA PRO A 64 -4.81 -3.88 21.41
C PRO A 64 -4.87 -5.21 20.63
N LYS A 65 -4.41 -6.32 21.21
CA LYS A 65 -4.50 -7.65 20.57
C LYS A 65 -5.94 -8.15 20.42
N VAL A 66 -6.82 -7.85 21.39
CA VAL A 66 -8.20 -8.37 21.39
C VAL A 66 -9.06 -7.68 20.32
N LEU A 67 -8.83 -6.39 20.05
CA LEU A 67 -9.54 -5.70 18.98
C LEU A 67 -9.12 -6.19 17.59
N ARG A 68 -7.81 -6.49 17.43
CA ARG A 68 -7.23 -6.96 16.17
C ARG A 68 -7.89 -8.23 15.63
N GLU A 69 -8.37 -9.08 16.53
CA GLU A 69 -9.03 -10.34 16.20
C GLU A 69 -10.56 -10.25 16.18
N SER A 70 -11.15 -9.09 16.47
CA SER A 70 -12.61 -8.94 16.64
C SER A 70 -13.31 -8.02 15.64
N ILE A 71 -12.58 -7.26 14.81
CA ILE A 71 -13.20 -6.63 13.63
C ILE A 71 -13.46 -7.72 12.58
N ALA A 72 -14.72 -8.04 12.34
CA ALA A 72 -15.12 -9.06 11.39
C ALA A 72 -15.58 -8.45 10.06
N VAL A 73 -15.19 -9.08 8.96
CA VAL A 73 -15.67 -8.77 7.61
C VAL A 73 -16.72 -9.80 7.24
N LEU A 74 -17.99 -9.38 7.23
CA LEU A 74 -19.14 -10.26 7.03
C LEU A 74 -19.37 -10.61 5.56
N ASP A 75 -19.08 -9.65 4.67
CA ASP A 75 -19.21 -9.80 3.22
C ASP A 75 -18.13 -8.92 2.57
N LEU A 76 -17.53 -9.43 1.50
CA LEU A 76 -16.53 -8.73 0.71
C LEU A 76 -16.78 -9.02 -0.76
N LYS A 77 -17.00 -7.97 -1.55
CA LYS A 77 -17.20 -8.04 -2.98
C LYS A 77 -16.20 -7.14 -3.68
N ALA A 78 -15.58 -7.65 -4.73
CA ALA A 78 -14.71 -6.92 -5.63
C ALA A 78 -15.06 -7.32 -7.06
N SER A 79 -15.22 -6.34 -7.95
CA SER A 79 -15.53 -6.57 -9.36
C SER A 79 -15.02 -5.44 -10.24
N ILE A 80 -14.81 -5.72 -11.53
CA ILE A 80 -14.72 -4.67 -12.56
C ILE A 80 -15.97 -4.77 -13.43
N ASP A 81 -16.61 -3.63 -13.69
CA ASP A 81 -17.80 -3.53 -14.53
C ASP A 81 -17.53 -4.16 -15.92
N SER A 82 -18.50 -4.89 -16.47
CA SER A 82 -18.35 -5.57 -17.77
C SER A 82 -18.47 -4.64 -18.98
N THR A 83 -18.81 -3.36 -18.77
CA THR A 83 -18.90 -2.37 -19.83
C THR A 83 -17.52 -2.05 -20.40
N PRO A 84 -17.30 -2.21 -21.72
CA PRO A 84 -16.02 -1.86 -22.33
C PRO A 84 -15.66 -0.39 -22.16
N THR A 85 -14.38 -0.08 -22.32
CA THR A 85 -13.90 1.31 -22.36
C THR A 85 -14.64 2.11 -23.42
N THR A 86 -15.17 3.26 -23.06
CA THR A 86 -15.80 4.19 -24.02
C THR A 86 -14.79 5.22 -24.50
N ILE A 87 -14.89 5.60 -25.77
CA ILE A 87 -14.01 6.60 -26.41
C ILE A 87 -14.87 7.79 -26.83
N ASP A 88 -14.39 9.00 -26.54
CA ASP A 88 -15.00 10.27 -26.89
C ASP A 88 -14.03 11.12 -27.71
N GLU A 89 -14.40 11.32 -28.98
CA GLU A 89 -13.67 12.13 -29.96
C GLU A 89 -14.35 13.49 -30.20
N SER A 90 -15.25 13.95 -29.33
CA SER A 90 -15.97 15.22 -29.55
C SER A 90 -15.06 16.46 -29.57
N SER A 91 -13.85 16.37 -29.03
CA SER A 91 -12.89 17.48 -28.98
C SER A 91 -11.86 17.40 -30.09
N ASN A 92 -11.62 18.53 -30.76
CA ASN A 92 -10.55 18.69 -31.74
C ASN A 92 -9.14 18.83 -31.12
N VAL A 93 -9.01 18.89 -29.79
CA VAL A 93 -7.72 19.03 -29.08
C VAL A 93 -7.30 17.74 -28.38
N VAL A 94 -8.27 17.00 -27.81
CA VAL A 94 -8.00 15.80 -27.04
C VAL A 94 -8.92 14.64 -27.39
N LEU A 95 -8.39 13.43 -27.26
CA LEU A 95 -9.14 12.19 -27.13
C LEU A 95 -9.45 11.94 -25.65
N ARG A 96 -10.70 11.62 -25.33
CA ARG A 96 -11.07 11.16 -24.00
C ARG A 96 -11.47 9.69 -24.05
N TYR A 97 -11.22 8.98 -22.97
CA TYR A 97 -11.75 7.65 -22.80
C TYR A 97 -12.12 7.40 -21.34
N ARG A 98 -13.08 6.51 -21.11
CA ARG A 98 -13.51 6.09 -19.77
C ARG A 98 -13.43 4.59 -19.65
N THR A 99 -12.60 4.10 -18.73
CA THR A 99 -12.50 2.66 -18.44
C THR A 99 -13.68 2.19 -17.59
N PRO A 100 -13.99 0.88 -17.57
CA PRO A 100 -14.94 0.35 -16.60
C PRO A 100 -14.48 0.63 -15.16
N HIS A 101 -15.45 0.65 -14.26
CA HIS A 101 -15.20 0.89 -12.84
C HIS A 101 -14.73 -0.38 -12.15
N PHE A 102 -13.61 -0.29 -11.43
CA PHE A 102 -13.30 -1.20 -10.34
C PHE A 102 -14.14 -0.82 -9.12
N ARG A 103 -14.79 -1.80 -8.51
CA ARG A 103 -15.64 -1.62 -7.33
C ARG A 103 -15.21 -2.60 -6.26
N ALA A 104 -15.06 -2.11 -5.04
CA ALA A 104 -14.93 -2.95 -3.86
C ALA A 104 -15.92 -2.50 -2.78
N THR A 105 -16.52 -3.45 -2.08
CA THR A 105 -17.48 -3.19 -1.00
C THR A 105 -17.31 -4.23 0.08
N ALA A 106 -17.28 -3.78 1.33
CA ALA A 106 -17.15 -4.63 2.49
C ALA A 106 -18.21 -4.28 3.53
N GLN A 107 -18.85 -5.30 4.08
CA GLN A 107 -19.71 -5.18 5.24
C GLN A 107 -18.91 -5.55 6.49
N ILE A 108 -18.78 -4.58 7.38
CA ILE A 108 -17.95 -4.68 8.59
C ILE A 108 -18.84 -4.83 9.80
N LEU A 109 -18.43 -5.70 10.72
CA LEU A 109 -18.93 -5.77 12.08
C LEU A 109 -17.79 -5.37 13.02
N ALA A 110 -17.86 -4.15 13.53
CA ALA A 110 -16.92 -3.66 14.52
C ALA A 110 -17.38 -4.06 15.93
N PRO A 111 -16.46 -4.50 16.80
CA PRO A 111 -16.78 -4.85 18.18
C PRO A 111 -17.09 -3.58 19.01
N PRO A 112 -17.55 -3.73 20.27
CA PRO A 112 -17.60 -2.62 21.22
C PRO A 112 -16.24 -1.90 21.32
N ILE A 113 -16.25 -0.56 21.26
CA ILE A 113 -15.04 0.28 21.26
C ILE A 113 -14.87 0.95 22.63
N ALA A 114 -13.65 0.90 23.17
CA ALA A 114 -13.39 1.45 24.50
C ALA A 114 -13.44 2.99 24.52
N LEU A 115 -13.59 3.56 25.71
CA LEU A 115 -13.59 5.01 25.89
C LEU A 115 -12.30 5.64 25.33
N LYS A 116 -12.44 6.72 24.54
CA LYS A 116 -11.34 7.47 23.89
C LYS A 116 -10.53 6.67 22.86
N GLU A 117 -11.03 5.52 22.43
CA GLU A 117 -10.44 4.77 21.33
C GLU A 117 -11.14 5.14 20.03
N THR A 118 -10.37 5.48 19.00
CA THR A 118 -10.90 5.89 17.69
C THR A 118 -10.23 5.06 16.60
N TRP A 119 -11.05 4.41 15.79
CA TRP A 119 -10.61 3.61 14.66
C TRP A 119 -11.20 4.16 13.37
N ARG A 120 -10.37 4.25 12.35
CA ARG A 120 -10.80 4.52 10.99
C ARG A 120 -10.62 3.26 10.16
N ILE A 121 -11.70 2.81 9.54
CA ILE A 121 -11.77 1.57 8.79
C ILE A 121 -12.11 1.92 7.34
N GLY A 122 -11.36 1.42 6.37
CA GLY A 122 -11.56 1.81 4.98
C GLY A 122 -10.54 1.25 4.01
N TRP A 123 -10.52 1.83 2.81
CA TRP A 123 -9.70 1.37 1.70
C TRP A 123 -8.42 2.18 1.53
N ILE A 124 -7.31 1.47 1.37
CA ILE A 124 -6.01 1.99 0.93
C ILE A 124 -5.71 1.35 -0.41
N GLN A 125 -5.24 2.12 -1.40
CA GLN A 125 -4.83 1.61 -2.69
C GLN A 125 -3.43 2.10 -3.03
N ALA A 126 -2.67 1.27 -3.74
CA ALA A 126 -1.39 1.64 -4.30
C ALA A 126 -1.22 1.09 -5.72
N CYS A 127 -0.54 1.85 -6.57
CA CYS A 127 -0.11 1.42 -7.89
C CYS A 127 1.23 0.69 -7.76
N ASN A 128 1.30 -0.56 -8.24
CA ASN A 128 2.50 -1.41 -8.18
C ASN A 128 3.21 -1.53 -9.53
N HIS A 129 2.53 -1.22 -10.62
CA HIS A 129 3.06 -1.26 -11.97
C HIS A 129 2.31 -0.25 -12.83
N MET A 130 3.04 0.49 -13.65
CA MET A 130 2.47 1.47 -14.55
C MET A 130 3.22 1.56 -15.88
N GLU A 131 2.48 1.27 -16.94
CA GLU A 131 2.79 1.63 -18.31
C GLU A 131 1.65 2.52 -18.83
N PHE A 132 1.99 3.70 -19.32
CA PHE A 132 1.03 4.58 -19.97
C PHE A 132 1.73 5.36 -21.08
N TYR A 133 1.52 4.91 -22.31
CA TYR A 133 2.17 5.44 -23.51
C TYR A 133 1.17 6.02 -24.50
N ASN A 134 1.52 7.14 -25.10
CA ASN A 134 0.85 7.69 -26.26
C ASN A 134 1.85 7.70 -27.42
N ASN A 135 1.52 7.00 -28.50
CA ASN A 135 2.37 6.83 -29.67
C ASN A 135 2.04 7.87 -30.74
N TYR A 136 3.07 8.41 -31.40
CA TYR A 136 2.94 9.41 -32.47
C TYR A 136 3.68 8.94 -33.74
N GLY A 137 3.55 7.65 -34.07
CA GLY A 137 4.21 7.02 -35.20
C GLY A 137 5.72 7.18 -35.20
N ASP A 138 6.27 7.73 -36.28
CA ASP A 138 7.71 7.94 -36.45
C ASP A 138 8.27 9.12 -35.66
N LEU A 139 7.42 9.95 -35.06
CA LEU A 139 7.88 11.08 -34.25
C LEU A 139 8.39 10.63 -32.89
N GLY A 140 7.80 9.58 -32.30
CA GLY A 140 8.16 9.05 -30.99
C GLY A 140 6.93 8.75 -30.13
N LYS A 141 7.13 8.78 -28.81
CA LYS A 141 6.05 8.53 -27.82
C LYS A 141 6.12 9.51 -26.65
N SER A 142 4.97 9.83 -26.07
CA SER A 142 4.91 10.40 -24.72
C SER A 142 4.53 9.31 -23.71
N SER A 143 4.94 9.50 -22.46
CA SER A 143 4.67 8.53 -21.41
C SER A 143 4.44 9.22 -20.06
N TRP A 144 3.40 8.79 -19.36
CA TRP A 144 3.26 9.10 -17.94
C TRP A 144 4.04 8.05 -17.15
N GLU A 145 4.95 8.51 -16.30
CA GLU A 145 5.91 7.66 -15.60
C GLU A 145 5.94 7.96 -14.11
N LEU A 146 6.30 6.95 -13.34
CA LEU A 146 6.53 7.02 -11.91
C LEU A 146 7.99 6.65 -11.66
N PRO A 147 8.93 7.62 -11.64
CA PRO A 147 10.37 7.34 -11.65
C PRO A 147 10.83 6.44 -10.50
N ASP A 148 10.38 6.70 -9.28
CA ASP A 148 10.74 5.90 -8.09
C ASP A 148 10.22 4.44 -8.19
N LEU A 149 9.10 4.23 -8.89
CA LEU A 149 8.53 2.90 -9.14
C LEU A 149 9.28 2.18 -10.27
N GLU A 150 9.62 2.90 -11.35
CA GLU A 150 10.36 2.37 -12.50
C GLU A 150 11.81 2.00 -12.14
N SER A 151 12.46 2.80 -11.29
CA SER A 151 13.81 2.54 -10.79
C SER A 151 13.86 1.41 -9.76
N GLY A 152 12.70 1.01 -9.22
CA GLY A 152 12.58 0.02 -8.14
C GLY A 152 12.96 0.56 -6.75
N GLU A 153 13.09 1.87 -6.57
CA GLU A 153 13.29 2.49 -5.26
C GLU A 153 12.09 2.24 -4.33
N ILE A 154 10.88 2.21 -4.90
CA ILE A 154 9.66 1.79 -4.22
C ILE A 154 8.98 0.65 -4.99
N THR A 155 8.28 -0.22 -4.27
CA THR A 155 7.54 -1.35 -4.87
C THR A 155 6.07 -1.03 -5.15
N ALA A 156 5.60 0.11 -4.64
CA ALA A 156 4.26 0.63 -4.82
C ALA A 156 4.23 2.11 -4.49
N ILE A 157 3.35 2.88 -5.12
CA ILE A 157 3.09 4.27 -4.75
C ILE A 157 1.64 4.44 -4.29
N SER A 158 1.41 5.28 -3.27
CA SER A 158 0.08 5.57 -2.76
C SER A 158 -0.84 6.07 -3.87
N ASP A 159 -2.08 5.60 -3.90
CA ASP A 159 -3.13 6.11 -4.79
C ASP A 159 -4.22 6.84 -3.98
N SER A 160 -3.79 7.57 -2.95
CA SER A 160 -4.65 8.35 -2.07
C SER A 160 -5.28 9.55 -2.78
N ASP A 161 -6.38 10.07 -2.22
CA ASP A 161 -7.04 11.33 -2.62
C ASP A 161 -6.12 12.58 -2.59
N GLY A 162 -4.90 12.47 -2.04
CA GLY A 162 -3.93 13.55 -1.95
C GLY A 162 -4.10 14.46 -0.73
N VAL A 163 -5.13 14.22 0.08
CA VAL A 163 -5.49 15.04 1.24
C VAL A 163 -5.44 14.21 2.52
N ASN A 164 -6.14 13.09 2.55
CA ASN A 164 -6.34 12.23 3.71
C ASN A 164 -5.54 10.93 3.56
N TYR A 165 -4.21 11.03 3.51
CA TYR A 165 -3.36 9.84 3.47
C TYR A 165 -3.62 8.95 4.70
N PRO A 166 -3.60 7.62 4.53
CA PRO A 166 -3.33 6.85 3.31
C PRO A 166 -4.59 6.46 2.51
N TRP A 167 -5.73 7.07 2.80
CA TRP A 167 -7.02 6.61 2.32
C TRP A 167 -7.21 6.94 0.83
N TYR A 168 -7.80 6.00 0.10
CA TYR A 168 -8.17 6.20 -1.31
C TYR A 168 -9.19 7.34 -1.45
N GLY A 169 -10.14 7.42 -0.52
CA GLY A 169 -11.12 8.50 -0.43
C GLY A 169 -11.63 8.67 0.99
N ASN A 170 -12.56 9.61 1.20
CA ASN A 170 -13.05 9.99 2.53
C ASN A 170 -14.58 9.99 2.66
N THR A 171 -15.30 9.48 1.66
CA THR A 171 -16.77 9.47 1.64
C THR A 171 -17.29 8.09 2.02
N THR A 172 -17.62 7.26 1.04
CA THR A 172 -18.02 5.87 1.27
C THR A 172 -16.82 4.95 1.52
N GLU A 173 -15.61 5.44 1.25
CA GLU A 173 -14.38 4.65 1.27
C GLU A 173 -13.90 4.36 2.68
N THR A 174 -14.32 5.17 3.66
CA THR A 174 -13.90 5.03 5.05
C THR A 174 -15.04 5.29 6.03
N CYS A 175 -14.98 4.66 7.19
CA CYS A 175 -15.86 4.90 8.33
C CYS A 175 -14.99 5.12 9.57
N THR A 176 -15.31 6.14 10.37
CA THR A 176 -14.64 6.38 11.65
C THR A 176 -15.58 6.02 12.79
N ILE A 177 -15.11 5.16 13.69
CA ILE A 177 -15.82 4.78 14.92
C ILE A 177 -15.04 5.31 16.12
N THR A 178 -15.73 6.05 16.99
CA THR A 178 -15.14 6.67 18.18
C THR A 178 -15.87 6.14 19.41
N GLY A 179 -15.11 5.57 20.33
CA GLY A 179 -15.64 5.05 21.58
C GLY A 179 -16.01 6.15 22.59
N PRO A 180 -16.85 5.82 23.59
CA PRO A 180 -17.26 4.47 23.93
C PRO A 180 -18.44 3.97 23.10
N ILE A 181 -18.34 2.78 22.52
CA ILE A 181 -19.44 2.07 21.86
C ILE A 181 -19.67 0.76 22.61
N LYS A 182 -20.88 0.57 23.16
CA LYS A 182 -21.19 -0.57 24.05
C LYS A 182 -21.64 -1.83 23.31
N ARG A 183 -22.03 -1.71 22.04
CA ARG A 183 -22.56 -2.80 21.21
C ARG A 183 -21.77 -2.89 19.92
N GLU A 184 -21.84 -4.04 19.27
CA GLU A 184 -21.28 -4.18 17.93
C GLU A 184 -21.92 -3.19 16.96
N SER A 185 -21.13 -2.68 16.04
CA SER A 185 -21.56 -1.72 15.02
C SER A 185 -21.38 -2.33 13.65
N LYS A 186 -22.48 -2.40 12.89
CA LYS A 186 -22.49 -2.94 11.52
C LYS A 186 -22.61 -1.81 10.52
N PHE A 187 -21.72 -1.78 9.53
CA PHE A 187 -21.74 -0.76 8.48
C PHE A 187 -21.13 -1.30 7.19
N THR A 188 -21.31 -0.55 6.11
CA THR A 188 -20.76 -0.87 4.79
C THR A 188 -19.82 0.24 4.36
N ILE A 189 -18.68 -0.14 3.81
CA ILE A 189 -17.74 0.77 3.14
C ILE A 189 -17.53 0.30 1.71
N SER A 190 -17.40 1.24 0.79
CA SER A 190 -17.24 0.97 -0.64
C SER A 190 -16.30 1.96 -1.28
N MET A 191 -15.53 1.49 -2.25
CA MET A 191 -14.74 2.34 -3.12
C MET A 191 -15.08 2.05 -4.58
N ASN A 192 -14.81 3.05 -5.41
CA ASN A 192 -14.97 2.96 -6.84
C ASN A 192 -13.79 3.69 -7.49
N ASP A 193 -13.12 3.01 -8.42
CA ASP A 193 -12.03 3.59 -9.20
C ASP A 193 -12.24 3.38 -10.70
N ASN A 194 -11.90 4.38 -11.49
CA ASN A 194 -11.82 4.28 -12.94
C ASN A 194 -10.93 5.37 -13.52
N PHE A 195 -10.48 5.12 -14.74
CA PHE A 195 -9.68 6.08 -15.47
C PHE A 195 -10.51 6.89 -16.45
N TYR A 196 -10.36 8.20 -16.35
CA TYR A 196 -11.00 9.16 -17.25
C TYR A 196 -10.03 10.26 -17.72
N PRO A 197 -8.94 9.91 -18.43
CA PRO A 197 -7.94 10.89 -18.86
C PRO A 197 -8.35 11.63 -20.14
N SER A 198 -7.64 12.72 -20.41
CA SER A 198 -7.63 13.42 -21.71
C SER A 198 -6.23 13.30 -22.30
N VAL A 199 -6.13 12.82 -23.55
CA VAL A 199 -4.87 12.66 -24.28
C VAL A 199 -4.87 13.59 -25.48
N THR A 200 -3.81 14.38 -25.67
CA THR A 200 -3.73 15.31 -26.80
C THR A 200 -3.58 14.57 -28.12
N TRP A 201 -4.27 15.06 -29.16
CA TRP A 201 -4.06 14.56 -30.52
C TRP A 201 -2.67 14.90 -31.05
N ALA A 202 -2.15 16.07 -30.68
CA ALA A 202 -0.85 16.56 -31.08
C ALA A 202 0.26 16.07 -30.15
N VAL A 203 1.50 16.14 -30.64
CA VAL A 203 2.71 15.90 -29.86
C VAL A 203 2.77 16.91 -28.71
N PRO A 204 3.01 16.50 -27.45
CA PRO A 204 2.86 17.37 -26.27
C PRO A 204 3.81 18.58 -26.22
N VAL A 205 4.91 18.55 -26.98
CA VAL A 205 5.94 19.60 -27.02
C VAL A 205 5.88 20.45 -28.30
N ASN A 206 4.89 20.22 -29.17
CA ASN A 206 4.74 20.95 -30.43
C ASN A 206 3.74 22.10 -30.27
N ASP A 207 4.06 23.26 -30.83
CA ASP A 207 3.18 24.44 -30.81
C ASP A 207 1.97 24.32 -31.75
N GLY A 208 1.95 23.28 -32.61
CA GLY A 208 0.86 23.00 -33.55
C GLY A 208 -0.17 22.00 -33.02
N ASN A 209 -1.46 22.27 -33.28
CA ASN A 209 -2.58 21.35 -32.98
C ASN A 209 -2.83 20.28 -34.07
N VAL A 210 -1.78 19.88 -34.80
CA VAL A 210 -1.93 18.87 -35.86
C VAL A 210 -2.07 17.49 -35.19
N PRO A 211 -3.13 16.72 -35.50
CA PRO A 211 -3.32 15.39 -34.94
C PRO A 211 -2.24 14.44 -35.46
N MET A 212 -1.48 13.86 -34.53
CA MET A 212 -0.37 12.95 -34.81
C MET A 212 -0.44 11.67 -33.96
N LEU A 213 -1.36 11.58 -33.00
CA LEU A 213 -1.56 10.41 -32.16
C LEU A 213 -1.90 9.20 -33.03
N THR A 214 -1.16 8.11 -32.86
CA THR A 214 -1.34 6.84 -33.57
C THR A 214 -1.79 5.71 -32.66
N GLY A 215 -1.66 5.86 -31.34
CA GLY A 215 -2.20 4.89 -30.40
C GLY A 215 -1.97 5.24 -28.95
N ILE A 216 -2.74 4.59 -28.06
CA ILE A 216 -2.61 4.70 -26.61
C ILE A 216 -2.48 3.28 -26.06
N HIS A 217 -1.44 3.06 -25.27
CA HIS A 217 -1.24 1.85 -24.51
C HIS A 217 -1.30 2.18 -23.03
N ARG A 218 -2.04 1.40 -22.25
CA ARG A 218 -2.03 1.51 -20.80
C ARG A 218 -2.14 0.16 -20.14
N ASP A 219 -1.28 -0.08 -19.17
CA ASP A 219 -1.24 -1.28 -18.36
C ASP A 219 -0.85 -0.90 -16.94
N GLN A 220 -1.78 -1.06 -16.00
CA GLN A 220 -1.54 -0.68 -14.61
C GLN A 220 -2.07 -1.74 -13.66
N SER A 221 -1.27 -2.07 -12.66
CA SER A 221 -1.64 -3.01 -11.60
C SER A 221 -1.69 -2.32 -10.24
N PHE A 222 -2.69 -2.71 -9.45
CA PHE A 222 -2.97 -2.12 -8.15
C PHE A 222 -3.12 -3.19 -7.09
N THR A 223 -2.72 -2.83 -5.88
CA THR A 223 -3.08 -3.57 -4.67
C THR A 223 -3.93 -2.67 -3.80
N THR A 224 -5.05 -3.20 -3.35
CA THR A 224 -6.04 -2.51 -2.52
C THR A 224 -6.19 -3.27 -1.22
N TRP A 225 -6.08 -2.58 -0.10
CA TRP A 225 -6.23 -3.14 1.23
C TRP A 225 -7.47 -2.58 1.91
N LEU A 226 -8.24 -3.47 2.53
CA LEU A 226 -9.22 -3.13 3.54
C LEU A 226 -8.52 -3.09 4.90
N VAL A 227 -8.56 -1.95 5.58
CA VAL A 227 -7.69 -1.68 6.72
C VAL A 227 -8.46 -1.01 7.86
N ALA A 228 -8.13 -1.35 9.10
CA ALA A 228 -8.47 -0.60 10.28
C ALA A 228 -7.22 0.07 10.88
N ILE A 229 -7.25 1.38 11.09
CA ILE A 229 -6.17 2.16 11.68
C ILE A 229 -6.66 2.82 12.97
N ASN A 230 -5.95 2.60 14.07
CA ASN A 230 -6.17 3.35 15.30
C ASN A 230 -5.62 4.77 15.12
N THR A 231 -6.45 5.79 15.26
CA THR A 231 -6.03 7.17 14.94
C THR A 231 -5.12 7.80 16.01
N ALA A 232 -5.01 7.18 17.19
CA ALA A 232 -4.13 7.65 18.26
C ALA A 232 -2.77 6.96 18.24
N THR A 233 -2.73 5.64 17.98
CA THR A 233 -1.49 4.85 18.00
C THR A 233 -0.89 4.63 16.61
N ASN A 234 -1.65 4.85 15.55
CA ASN A 234 -1.34 4.43 14.17
C ASN A 234 -1.16 2.91 14.02
N ASP A 235 -1.73 2.11 14.93
CA ASP A 235 -1.76 0.66 14.77
C ASP A 235 -2.61 0.29 13.54
N ILE A 236 -2.04 -0.50 12.65
CA ILE A 236 -2.65 -0.92 11.38
C ILE A 236 -3.05 -2.39 11.45
N ILE A 237 -4.31 -2.68 11.10
CA ILE A 237 -4.84 -4.03 10.94
C ILE A 237 -5.30 -4.19 9.49
N ILE A 238 -4.66 -5.10 8.76
CA ILE A 238 -5.07 -5.48 7.40
C ILE A 238 -6.15 -6.56 7.52
N LEU A 239 -7.34 -6.24 7.04
CA LEU A 239 -8.49 -7.15 7.05
C LEU A 239 -8.52 -8.00 5.78
N HIS A 240 -8.38 -7.38 4.61
CA HIS A 240 -8.31 -8.07 3.32
C HIS A 240 -7.37 -7.36 2.33
N THR A 241 -6.86 -8.12 1.36
CA THR A 241 -6.06 -7.64 0.24
C THR A 241 -6.72 -8.04 -1.07
N ILE A 242 -6.80 -7.11 -2.02
CA ILE A 242 -7.37 -7.29 -3.35
C ILE A 242 -6.32 -6.86 -4.37
N LYS A 243 -6.10 -7.67 -5.40
CA LYS A 243 -5.27 -7.32 -6.56
C LYS A 243 -6.15 -7.12 -7.77
N TRP A 244 -5.86 -6.07 -8.52
CA TRP A 244 -6.57 -5.80 -9.77
C TRP A 244 -5.68 -5.09 -10.77
N ARG A 245 -6.02 -5.20 -12.05
CA ARG A 245 -5.23 -4.68 -13.16
C ARG A 245 -6.16 -4.10 -14.21
N MET A 246 -5.74 -3.01 -14.84
CA MET A 246 -6.41 -2.42 -15.97
C MET A 246 -5.46 -2.42 -17.17
N ARG A 247 -5.93 -2.96 -18.30
CA ARG A 247 -5.25 -2.97 -19.59
C ARG A 247 -6.10 -2.33 -20.67
N LEU A 248 -5.47 -1.52 -21.51
CA LEU A 248 -6.13 -0.77 -22.56
C LEU A 248 -5.18 -0.59 -23.75
N GLU A 249 -5.71 -0.84 -24.94
CA GLU A 249 -5.06 -0.52 -26.19
C GLU A 249 -6.05 0.23 -27.08
N ILE A 250 -5.69 1.43 -27.54
CA ILE A 250 -6.47 2.22 -28.49
C ILE A 250 -5.60 2.47 -29.71
N GLU A 251 -6.05 2.02 -30.86
CA GLU A 251 -5.46 2.36 -32.15
C GLU A 251 -6.05 3.69 -32.63
N VAL A 252 -5.20 4.58 -33.16
CA VAL A 252 -5.63 5.88 -33.67
C VAL A 252 -5.10 6.10 -35.08
N ASN A 253 -5.99 6.47 -36.01
CA ASN A 253 -5.60 6.93 -37.35
C ASN A 253 -5.84 8.45 -37.46
N PRO A 254 -4.79 9.28 -37.40
CA PRO A 254 -4.95 10.74 -37.41
C PRO A 254 -5.48 11.29 -38.75
N ASN A 255 -5.39 10.51 -39.84
CA ASN A 255 -5.89 10.89 -41.16
C ASN A 255 -7.41 10.73 -41.32
N MET A 256 -8.06 10.05 -40.38
CA MET A 256 -9.52 9.91 -40.40
C MET A 256 -10.19 11.20 -39.87
N PRO A 257 -11.43 11.48 -40.29
CA PRO A 257 -12.24 12.54 -39.70
C PRO A 257 -12.41 12.35 -38.20
N LEU A 258 -12.54 13.47 -37.47
CA LEU A 258 -12.86 13.46 -36.05
C LEU A 258 -14.16 12.66 -35.80
N GLY A 259 -14.16 11.79 -34.79
CA GLY A 259 -15.27 10.84 -34.54
C GLY A 259 -15.07 9.47 -35.16
N GLN A 260 -14.01 9.28 -35.95
CA GLN A 260 -13.69 8.02 -36.63
C GLN A 260 -12.19 7.68 -36.56
N ARG A 261 -11.41 8.37 -35.70
CA ARG A 261 -9.96 8.17 -35.63
C ARG A 261 -9.59 6.99 -34.75
N ALA A 262 -10.28 6.83 -33.63
CA ALA A 262 -9.88 5.95 -32.56
C ALA A 262 -10.71 4.66 -32.53
N LYS A 263 -10.03 3.54 -32.29
CA LYS A 263 -10.65 2.23 -32.16
C LYS A 263 -10.06 1.51 -30.97
N LEU A 264 -10.92 1.09 -30.04
CA LEU A 264 -10.54 0.19 -28.96
C LEU A 264 -10.08 -1.15 -29.54
N LYS A 265 -8.98 -1.68 -29.02
CA LYS A 265 -8.44 -3.00 -29.33
C LYS A 265 -8.56 -3.89 -28.08
N GLU A 266 -8.34 -5.19 -28.26
CA GLU A 266 -8.33 -6.13 -27.13
C GLU A 266 -7.26 -5.73 -26.09
N PRO A 267 -7.54 -5.91 -24.78
CA PRO A 267 -8.72 -6.58 -24.24
C PRO A 267 -9.95 -5.65 -24.12
N PHE A 268 -11.12 -6.09 -24.61
CA PHE A 268 -12.37 -5.32 -24.46
C PHE A 268 -12.96 -5.40 -23.04
N GLY A 269 -12.70 -6.49 -22.34
CA GLY A 269 -13.07 -6.71 -20.94
C GLY A 269 -11.84 -6.78 -20.04
N GLN A 270 -12.00 -6.42 -18.78
CA GLN A 270 -10.92 -6.50 -17.79
C GLN A 270 -10.96 -7.81 -17.03
N GLU A 271 -9.79 -8.26 -16.58
CA GLU A 271 -9.70 -9.40 -15.67
C GLU A 271 -10.37 -9.03 -14.33
N GLN A 272 -11.21 -9.92 -13.82
CA GLN A 272 -11.88 -9.67 -12.54
C GLN A 272 -10.86 -9.64 -11.40
N PRO A 273 -11.05 -8.78 -10.39
CA PRO A 273 -10.11 -8.60 -9.31
C PRO A 273 -10.00 -9.86 -8.45
N GLN A 274 -8.81 -10.10 -7.90
CA GLN A 274 -8.54 -11.24 -7.05
C GLN A 274 -8.51 -10.82 -5.58
N VAL A 275 -9.46 -11.30 -4.79
CA VAL A 275 -9.38 -11.24 -3.32
C VAL A 275 -8.39 -12.31 -2.86
N LEU A 276 -7.35 -11.92 -2.14
CA LEU A 276 -6.32 -12.86 -1.68
C LEU A 276 -6.80 -13.64 -0.45
N THR A 277 -6.45 -14.92 -0.40
CA THR A 277 -6.68 -15.78 0.77
C THR A 277 -5.76 -15.44 1.94
N LYS A 278 -4.58 -14.89 1.63
CA LYS A 278 -3.61 -14.39 2.61
C LYS A 278 -3.31 -12.93 2.33
N ASN A 279 -3.39 -12.12 3.37
CA ASN A 279 -3.08 -10.69 3.26
C ASN A 279 -1.60 -10.45 2.98
N GLU A 280 -1.34 -9.48 2.12
CA GLU A 280 0.01 -8.97 1.85
C GLU A 280 0.25 -7.70 2.66
N PRO A 281 1.50 -7.47 3.11
CA PRO A 281 1.83 -6.25 3.85
C PRO A 281 1.67 -5.01 2.97
N ILE A 282 1.33 -3.88 3.59
CA ILE A 282 1.27 -2.57 2.91
C ILE A 282 2.70 -2.02 2.82
N PRO A 283 3.22 -1.71 1.63
CA PRO A 283 4.51 -1.03 1.49
C PRO A 283 4.49 0.34 2.19
N PRO A 284 5.57 0.77 2.88
CA PRO A 284 5.59 2.06 3.56
C PRO A 284 5.26 3.26 2.65
N SER A 285 5.69 3.21 1.39
CA SER A 285 5.42 4.23 0.37
C SER A 285 3.93 4.35 -0.02
N ALA A 286 3.12 3.34 0.24
CA ALA A 286 1.67 3.41 0.04
C ALA A 286 0.96 4.21 1.16
N LEU A 287 1.61 4.40 2.31
CA LEU A 287 1.03 5.02 3.50
C LEU A 287 1.29 6.53 3.60
N VAL A 288 2.15 7.07 2.75
CA VAL A 288 2.67 8.43 2.85
C VAL A 288 2.62 9.16 1.52
N LYS A 289 2.86 10.47 1.56
CA LYS A 289 3.06 11.30 0.37
C LYS A 289 4.34 10.89 -0.38
N PRO A 290 4.41 11.12 -1.70
CA PRO A 290 3.33 11.59 -2.58
C PRO A 290 2.38 10.46 -3.01
N ASN A 291 1.21 10.82 -3.55
CA ASN A 291 0.37 9.89 -4.30
C ASN A 291 0.83 9.80 -5.77
N ALA A 292 0.32 8.83 -6.51
CA ALA A 292 0.66 8.59 -7.91
C ALA A 292 0.48 9.84 -8.77
N ASN A 293 -0.62 10.57 -8.59
CA ASN A 293 -0.94 11.77 -9.37
C ASN A 293 0.04 12.94 -9.15
N ASP A 294 0.59 13.07 -7.94
CA ASP A 294 1.55 14.13 -7.62
C ASP A 294 3.00 13.73 -7.93
N ALA A 295 3.29 12.43 -7.97
CA ALA A 295 4.61 11.89 -8.29
C ALA A 295 4.86 11.63 -9.78
N GLN A 296 3.79 11.48 -10.57
CA GLN A 296 3.93 11.15 -11.99
C GLN A 296 4.55 12.30 -12.79
N VAL A 297 5.31 11.93 -13.81
CA VAL A 297 5.92 12.84 -14.78
C VAL A 297 5.41 12.55 -16.18
N LEU A 298 5.23 13.58 -17.00
CA LEU A 298 4.99 13.40 -18.43
C LEU A 298 6.32 13.54 -19.16
N MET A 299 6.76 12.47 -19.80
CA MET A 299 7.95 12.44 -20.63
C MET A 299 7.59 12.49 -22.11
N TRP A 300 8.41 13.16 -22.90
CA TRP A 300 8.43 13.05 -24.34
C TRP A 300 9.71 12.34 -24.78
N ARG A 301 9.59 11.25 -25.52
CA ARG A 301 10.69 10.45 -26.05
C ARG A 301 10.61 10.41 -27.58
N PRO A 302 11.20 11.40 -28.28
CA PRO A 302 11.27 11.41 -29.73
C PRO A 302 12.23 10.33 -30.26
N LYS A 303 12.06 9.88 -31.51
CA LYS A 303 12.97 8.88 -32.10
C LYS A 303 14.38 9.43 -32.39
N SER A 304 14.50 10.72 -32.67
CA SER A 304 15.71 11.34 -33.23
C SER A 304 16.60 12.06 -32.21
N ARG A 305 16.14 12.26 -30.97
CA ARG A 305 16.89 13.00 -29.95
C ARG A 305 16.62 12.44 -28.55
N GLN A 306 17.36 12.95 -27.56
CA GLN A 306 17.14 12.61 -26.17
C GLN A 306 15.73 13.02 -25.70
N GLY A 307 15.14 12.21 -24.82
CA GLY A 307 13.86 12.53 -24.22
C GLY A 307 13.93 13.73 -23.28
N GLU A 308 12.79 14.38 -23.09
CA GLU A 308 12.64 15.56 -22.23
C GLU A 308 11.41 15.44 -21.32
N VAL A 309 11.48 16.09 -20.16
CA VAL A 309 10.37 16.20 -19.23
C VAL A 309 9.44 17.29 -19.75
N VAL A 310 8.20 16.93 -20.06
CA VAL A 310 7.14 17.86 -20.48
C VAL A 310 6.43 18.43 -19.26
N ILE A 311 6.08 17.55 -18.31
CA ILE A 311 5.43 17.92 -17.05
C ILE A 311 6.23 17.30 -15.91
N PRO A 312 6.86 18.12 -15.03
CA PRO A 312 7.55 17.63 -13.85
C PRO A 312 6.56 17.14 -12.77
N PRO A 313 7.03 16.38 -11.77
CA PRO A 313 6.16 15.95 -10.69
C PRO A 313 5.76 17.15 -9.83
N ARG A 314 4.55 17.12 -9.26
CA ARG A 314 4.03 18.21 -8.42
C ARG A 314 4.66 18.23 -7.04
N ASP A 315 5.11 17.08 -6.56
CA ASP A 315 5.70 16.91 -5.23
C ASP A 315 7.06 17.62 -5.03
N GLY A 316 7.60 18.22 -6.11
CA GLY A 316 8.78 19.09 -6.06
C GLY A 316 10.13 18.35 -6.01
N LYS A 317 10.16 17.02 -6.06
CA LYS A 317 11.44 16.26 -6.08
C LYS A 317 12.21 16.40 -7.41
N GLY A 318 11.58 16.90 -8.46
CA GLY A 318 12.17 17.10 -9.80
C GLY A 318 12.87 18.45 -10.03
N LYS A 319 13.05 19.29 -9.02
CA LYS A 319 13.87 20.52 -9.13
C LYS A 319 15.30 20.25 -8.67
N LYS A 320 16.12 19.61 -9.50
CA LYS A 320 17.59 19.66 -9.40
C LYS A 320 18.19 19.83 -10.77
#